data_AF-F7KD94-F1
#
_entry.id   AF-F7KD94-F1
#
_cell.length_a   1.000
_cell.length_b   1.000
_cell.length_c   1.000
_cell.angle_alpha   90.00
_cell.angle_beta   90.00
_cell.angle_gamma   90.00
#
_symmetry.space_group_name_H-M   'P 1'
#
loop_
_entity.id
_entity.type
_entity.pdbx_description
1 polymer ?
#
loop_
_entity_poly.entity_id
_entity_poly.type
_entity_poly.pdbx_seq_one_letter_code
_entity_poly.pdbx_strand_id
1 'polypeptide(L)' 'MELINFDEYSQNDRMYGGTAGRKIGIFYQGSNYIVKYPENLKEQKMKNIVLSYSNSPVCEYIGSQI' A
#
# COMPACT_ATOMS: atom_id res chain seq x y z
N MET A 1 -18.07 0.42 2.51
CA MET A 1 -16.64 0.78 2.63
C MET A 1 -16.55 2.29 2.55
N GLU A 2 -15.86 2.91 3.50
CA GLU A 2 -15.57 4.34 3.45
C GLU A 2 -14.24 4.54 2.71
N LEU A 3 -14.17 5.55 1.83
CA LEU A 3 -12.94 5.93 1.15
C LEU A 3 -12.34 7.12 1.87
N ILE A 4 -11.09 6.98 2.30
CA ILE A 4 -10.36 8.01 3.04
C ILE A 4 -9.24 8.53 2.15
N ASN A 5 -9.12 9.85 2.03
CA ASN A 5 -8.01 10.50 1.35
C ASN A 5 -6.86 10.80 2.33
N PHE A 6 -5.66 10.30 2.01
CA PHE A 6 -4.46 10.51 2.82
C PHE A 6 -3.43 11.46 2.17
N ASP A 7 -3.75 12.13 1.06
CA ASP A 7 -2.80 12.98 0.34
C ASP A 7 -2.25 14.15 1.17
N GLU A 8 -3.05 14.72 2.09
CA GLU A 8 -2.66 15.83 2.95
C GLU A 8 -2.06 15.38 4.30
N TYR A 9 -1.85 14.08 4.51
CA TYR A 9 -1.28 13.57 5.75
C TYR A 9 0.25 13.55 5.70
N SER A 10 0.86 14.13 6.72
CA SER A 10 2.32 14.08 6.87
C SER A 10 2.78 12.65 7.17
N GLN A 11 3.84 12.24 6.48
CA GLN A 11 4.55 11.01 6.77
C GLN A 11 5.20 11.11 8.17
N ASN A 12 5.05 10.07 8.99
CA ASN A 12 5.73 9.96 10.27
C ASN A 12 7.15 9.38 10.11
N ASP A 13 7.94 9.39 11.18
CA ASP A 13 9.33 8.91 11.15
C ASP A 13 9.47 7.37 11.07
N ARG A 14 8.36 6.62 11.01
CA ARG A 14 8.40 5.15 10.97
C ARG A 14 8.64 4.66 9.55
N MET A 15 9.72 3.90 9.38
CA MET A 15 10.03 3.17 8.16
C MET A 15 9.58 1.70 8.28
N TYR A 16 9.10 1.14 7.18
CA TYR A 16 8.62 -0.24 7.12
C TYR A 16 9.32 -0.98 5.98
N GLY A 17 9.89 -2.15 6.29
CA GLY A 17 10.63 -2.97 5.33
C GLY A 17 9.76 -3.83 4.41
N GLY A 18 10.41 -4.78 3.74
CA GLY A 18 9.81 -5.71 2.77
C GLY A 18 9.82 -5.17 1.34
N THR A 19 9.83 -6.09 0.37
CA THR A 19 10.06 -5.78 -1.06
C THR A 19 8.80 -5.46 -1.85
N ALA A 20 7.61 -5.69 -1.27
CA ALA A 20 6.34 -5.46 -1.93
C ALA A 20 5.93 -3.98 -1.88
N GLY A 21 6.24 -3.25 -2.94
CA GLY A 21 5.82 -1.87 -3.18
C GLY A 21 6.33 -0.83 -2.17
N ARG A 22 6.06 0.44 -2.49
CA ARG A 22 6.33 1.57 -1.59
C ARG A 22 5.39 1.53 -0.40
N LYS A 23 5.90 1.92 0.77
CA LYS A 23 5.12 2.05 2.01
C LYS A 23 5.55 3.32 2.74
N ILE A 24 4.60 3.99 3.37
CA ILE A 24 4.87 5.14 4.24
C ILE A 24 4.13 4.97 5.57
N GLY A 25 4.69 5.51 6.64
CA GLY A 25 3.99 5.61 7.91
C GLY A 25 3.23 6.93 8.02
N ILE A 26 2.03 6.92 8.59
CA ILE A 26 1.25 8.14 8.88
C ILE A 26 0.71 8.08 10.32
N PHE A 27 0.35 9.24 10.86
CA PHE A 27 -0.44 9.32 12.10
C PHE A 27 -1.89 9.68 11.76
N TYR A 28 -2.83 8.79 12.10
CA TYR A 28 -4.25 8.93 11.79
C TYR A 28 -5.06 8.44 12.98
N GLN A 29 -6.13 9.14 13.36
CA GLN A 29 -7.03 8.76 14.47
C GLN A 29 -6.28 8.37 15.77
N GLY A 30 -5.26 9.13 16.16
CA GLY A 30 -4.51 8.87 17.40
C GLY A 30 -3.56 7.67 17.34
N SER A 31 -3.39 7.04 16.18
CA SER A 31 -2.59 5.82 16.01
C SER A 31 -1.65 5.93 14.80
N ASN A 32 -0.59 5.11 14.82
CA ASN A 32 0.33 5.00 13.68
C ASN A 32 -0.17 3.95 12.70
N TYR A 33 -0.33 4.34 11.43
CA TYR A 33 -0.74 3.47 10.34
C TYR A 33 0.37 3.32 9.31
N ILE A 34 0.34 2.19 8.59
CA ILE A 34 1.15 1.97 7.40
C ILE A 34 0.26 2.09 6.16
N VAL A 35 0.60 3.02 5.26
CA VAL A 35 -0.03 3.13 3.95
C VAL A 35 0.81 2.34 2.96
N LYS A 36 0.23 1.30 2.36
CA LYS A 36 0.87 0.43 1.38
C LYS A 36 0.37 0.77 -0.02
N TYR A 37 1.28 1.06 -0.94
CA TYR A 37 0.94 1.38 -2.32
C TYR A 37 0.98 0.14 -3.21
N PRO A 38 0.12 0.07 -4.24
CA PRO A 38 0.26 -0.96 -5.28
C PRO A 38 1.58 -0.74 -6.03
N GLU A 39 2.20 -1.84 -6.44
CA GLU A 39 3.46 -1.80 -7.16
C GLU A 39 3.23 -1.80 -8.67
N ASN A 40 4.11 -1.11 -9.42
CA ASN A 40 4.10 -1.13 -10.88
C ASN A 40 4.73 -2.43 -11.40
N LEU A 41 3.91 -3.31 -11.97
CA LEU A 41 4.35 -4.63 -12.44
C LEU A 41 4.98 -4.58 -13.84
N LYS A 42 4.76 -3.52 -14.63
CA LYS A 42 5.39 -3.36 -15.96
C LYS A 42 6.91 -3.30 -15.86
N GLU A 43 7.42 -2.67 -14.81
CA GLU A 43 8.86 -2.46 -14.60
C GLU A 43 9.55 -3.70 -14.01
N GLN A 44 8.79 -4.64 -13.44
CA GLN A 44 9.33 -5.83 -12.78
C GLN A 44 9.74 -6.98 -13.73
N LYS A 45 9.64 -6.80 -15.06
CA LYS A 45 10.01 -7.81 -16.08
C LYS A 45 9.37 -9.20 -15.86
N MET A 46 8.22 -9.25 -15.20
CA MET A 46 7.49 -10.49 -14.95
C MET A 46 6.87 -11.00 -16.26
N LYS A 47 6.94 -12.32 -16.49
CA LYS A 47 6.35 -12.94 -17.69
C LYS A 47 4.83 -13.03 -17.54
N ASN A 48 4.10 -12.87 -18.65
CA ASN A 48 2.65 -13.05 -18.74
C ASN A 48 1.81 -12.13 -17.84
N ILE A 49 2.34 -10.97 -17.46
CA ILE A 49 1.57 -9.95 -16.77
C ILE A 49 0.81 -9.10 -17.80
N VAL A 50 -0.52 -9.12 -17.73
CA VAL A 50 -1.40 -8.26 -18.53
C VAL A 50 -1.65 -6.92 -17.84
N LEU A 51 -1.71 -6.91 -16.51
CA LEU A 51 -2.02 -5.74 -15.68
C LEU A 51 -0.77 -4.95 -15.32
N SER A 52 -0.83 -3.63 -15.36
CA SER A 52 0.34 -2.80 -15.03
C SER A 52 0.61 -2.61 -13.54
N TYR A 53 -0.27 -3.10 -12.67
CA TYR A 53 -0.22 -2.82 -11.24
C TYR A 53 -0.59 -4.05 -10.40
N SER A 54 -0.08 -4.08 -9.17
CA SER A 54 -0.42 -5.09 -8.17
C SER A 54 -1.77 -4.81 -7.52
N ASN A 55 -2.57 -5.85 -7.30
CA ASN A 55 -3.77 -5.82 -6.47
C ASN A 55 -3.49 -6.04 -4.97
N SER A 56 -2.21 -6.04 -4.55
CA SER A 56 -1.80 -6.37 -3.18
C SER A 56 -2.52 -5.57 -2.09
N PRO A 57 -2.77 -4.25 -2.19
CA PRO A 57 -3.49 -3.53 -1.13
C PRO A 57 -4.93 -4.02 -0.96
N VAL A 58 -5.60 -4.35 -2.07
CA VAL A 58 -6.98 -4.84 -2.06
C VAL A 58 -7.04 -6.25 -1.47
N CYS A 59 -6.13 -7.14 -1.91
CA CYS A 59 -6.04 -8.49 -1.37
C CYS A 59 -5.71 -8.48 0.13
N GLU A 60 -4.84 -7.57 0.56
CA GLU A 60 -4.49 -7.43 1.98
C GLU A 60 -5.67 -6.94 2.82
N TYR A 61 -6.44 -5.96 2.32
CA TYR A 61 -7.66 -5.53 2.98
C TYR A 61 -8.64 -6.71 3.11
N ILE A 62 -9.00 -7.37 2.01
CA ILE A 62 -9.96 -8.48 2.02
C ILE A 62 -9.48 -9.61 2.94
N GLY A 63 -8.21 -10.01 2.82
CA GLY A 63 -7.63 -11.09 3.61
C GLY A 63 -7.56 -10.80 5.12
N SER A 64 -7.49 -9.53 5.52
CA SER A 64 -7.53 -9.14 6.94
C SER A 64 -8.92 -9.18 7.57
N GLN A 65 -9.98 -9.31 6.77
CA GLN A 65 -11.38 -9.31 7.22
C GLN A 65 -11.97 -10.72 7.32
N ILE A 66 -11.19 -11.74 6.97
CA ILE A 66 -11.55 -13.16 7.08
C ILE A 66 -10.94 -13.72 8.36
#